data_AF-A0A7V9EDB3-F1
#
_entry.id   AF-A0A7V9EDB3-F1
#
_cell.length_a   1.000
_cell.length_b   1.000
_cell.length_c   1.000
_cell.angle_alpha   90.00
_cell.angle_beta   90.00
_cell.angle_gamma   90.00
#
_symmetry.space_group_name_H-M   'P 1'
#
loop_
_entity.id
_entity.type
_entity.pdbx_description
1 polymer ?
#
loop_
_entity_poly.entity_id
_entity_poly.type
_entity_poly.pdbx_seq_one_letter_code
_entity_poly.pdbx_strand_id
1 'polypeptide(L)'
;MSQSEQKVVQYLNEAHATEVGLTRVLQSQIAMTPRGSYRSGLEKHLKETRNHAERVQKRLGDLDDGNNPLRVAFGAAGGVLGQALALAKTPFDLVRGSGGEEKVLKNAKDACATEALEIATYTALERLARSVGDAKTADLAASIRADEQKMLKQVLGEIPKLTDAVVKAEVDGNGSYDLSKTGAADAARVAGETAKKTAKSGSASAKRGARQARKVPGVAQAEGQAKGAVASEADLAITGYEKLTADEVVSKLGALSQIDLAKIDSYERKNQSRATVLSKITSLRGNEPWPGYDELSAAEIESVLGEGDDERAKETRSYERSHKNRAGVLKAAERDLANA
;
A
#
# COMPACT_ATOMS: atom_id res chain seq x y z
N MET A 1 3.79 38.63 -4.79
CA MET A 1 4.01 37.98 -3.49
C MET A 1 5.14 38.65 -2.73
N SER A 2 4.84 39.07 -1.52
CA SER A 2 5.79 39.49 -0.49
C SER A 2 6.62 38.30 0.02
N GLN A 3 7.76 38.58 0.67
CA GLN A 3 8.58 37.55 1.31
C GLN A 3 7.81 36.78 2.41
N SER A 4 6.90 37.46 3.11
CA SER A 4 5.98 36.87 4.09
C SER A 4 5.01 35.88 3.45
N GLU A 5 4.39 36.22 2.33
CA GLU A 5 3.47 35.31 1.61
C GLU A 5 4.21 34.09 1.05
N GLN A 6 5.43 34.28 0.51
CA GLN A 6 6.26 33.17 0.06
C GLN A 6 6.57 32.19 1.21
N LYS A 7 6.79 32.70 2.43
CA LYS A 7 7.04 31.85 3.59
C LYS A 7 5.80 31.07 4.02
N VAL A 8 4.62 31.68 3.95
CA VAL A 8 3.34 30.99 4.21
C VAL A 8 3.10 29.89 3.17
N VAL A 9 3.31 30.19 1.87
CA VAL A 9 3.21 29.20 0.79
C VAL A 9 4.20 28.05 0.98
N GLN A 10 5.43 28.32 1.41
CA GLN A 10 6.38 27.26 1.73
C GLN A 10 5.81 26.30 2.79
N TYR A 11 5.31 26.81 3.92
CA TYR A 11 4.79 25.98 5.00
C TYR A 11 3.50 25.24 4.61
N LEU A 12 2.64 25.86 3.80
CA LEU A 12 1.45 25.20 3.26
C LEU A 12 1.81 24.05 2.30
N ASN A 13 2.84 24.21 1.47
CA ASN A 13 3.33 23.12 0.63
C ASN A 13 3.91 21.96 1.46
N GLU A 14 4.65 22.27 2.52
CA GLU A 14 5.17 21.25 3.47
C GLU A 14 4.04 20.50 4.18
N ALA A 15 3.01 21.21 4.65
CA ALA A 15 1.82 20.62 5.26
C ALA A 15 1.06 19.74 4.25
N HIS A 16 0.76 20.25 3.06
CA HIS A 16 0.06 19.50 2.01
C HIS A 16 0.80 18.21 1.63
N ALA A 17 2.13 18.29 1.48
CA ALA A 17 2.97 17.14 1.16
C ALA A 17 2.89 16.05 2.26
N THR A 18 2.84 16.48 3.52
CA THR A 18 2.70 15.59 4.68
C THR A 18 1.34 14.90 4.67
N GLU A 19 0.25 15.66 4.56
CA GLU A 19 -1.13 15.15 4.50
C GLU A 19 -1.31 14.09 3.40
N VAL A 20 -0.85 14.38 2.19
CA VAL A 20 -0.89 13.45 1.05
C VAL A 20 -0.11 12.17 1.36
N GLY A 21 1.10 12.29 1.93
CA GLY A 21 1.92 11.15 2.33
C GLY A 21 1.23 10.26 3.37
N LEU A 22 0.58 10.88 4.36
CA LEU A 22 -0.09 10.18 5.46
C LEU A 22 -1.32 9.40 5.01
N THR A 23 -2.00 9.81 3.95
CA THR A 23 -3.11 9.01 3.40
C THR A 23 -2.69 7.57 3.08
N ARG A 24 -1.47 7.37 2.56
CA ARG A 24 -0.92 6.04 2.24
C ARG A 24 -0.54 5.26 3.49
N VAL A 25 0.01 5.93 4.51
CA VAL A 25 0.35 5.33 5.81
C VAL A 25 -0.92 4.83 6.48
N LEU A 26 -1.95 5.66 6.58
CA LEU A 26 -3.24 5.31 7.18
C LEU A 26 -3.93 4.16 6.44
N GLN A 27 -3.91 4.16 5.11
CA GLN A 27 -4.42 3.03 4.32
C GLN A 27 -3.71 1.71 4.65
N SER A 28 -2.38 1.74 4.79
CA SER A 28 -1.58 0.56 5.15
C SER A 28 -1.92 0.08 6.57
N GLN A 29 -2.01 1.00 7.53
CA GLN A 29 -2.37 0.67 8.91
C GLN A 29 -3.80 0.09 9.00
N ILE A 30 -4.78 0.69 8.30
CA ILE A 30 -6.16 0.17 8.24
C ILE A 30 -6.19 -1.24 7.65
N ALA A 31 -5.42 -1.48 6.58
CA ALA A 31 -5.36 -2.79 5.92
C ALA A 31 -4.93 -3.90 6.88
N MET A 32 -3.98 -3.61 7.78
CA MET A 32 -3.44 -4.58 8.74
C MET A 32 -4.17 -4.62 10.09
N THR A 33 -5.08 -3.67 10.36
CA THR A 33 -5.76 -3.58 11.66
C THR A 33 -7.08 -4.36 11.64
N PRO A 34 -7.35 -5.24 12.63
CA PRO A 34 -8.65 -5.88 12.79
C PRO A 34 -9.79 -4.89 13.08
N ARG A 35 -11.06 -5.30 12.86
CA ARG A 35 -12.23 -4.48 13.24
C ARG A 35 -12.23 -4.18 14.74
N GLY A 36 -12.54 -2.93 15.09
CA GLY A 36 -12.58 -2.46 16.48
C GLY A 36 -12.55 -0.93 16.54
N SER A 37 -12.56 -0.38 17.76
CA SER A 37 -12.52 1.07 18.01
C SER A 37 -11.33 1.76 17.35
N TYR A 38 -10.14 1.15 17.45
CA TYR A 38 -8.92 1.70 16.86
C TYR A 38 -9.03 1.82 15.32
N ARG A 39 -9.45 0.75 14.63
CA ARG A 39 -9.63 0.80 13.16
C ARG A 39 -10.68 1.79 12.73
N SER A 40 -11.82 1.87 13.43
CA SER A 40 -12.85 2.88 13.11
C SER A 40 -12.32 4.31 13.28
N GLY A 41 -11.43 4.53 14.26
CA GLY A 41 -10.69 5.78 14.40
C GLY A 41 -9.82 6.09 13.19
N LEU A 42 -8.97 5.15 12.78
CA LEU A 42 -8.11 5.31 11.60
C LEU A 42 -8.91 5.57 10.31
N GLU A 43 -10.01 4.85 10.09
CA GLU A 43 -10.88 5.03 8.91
C GLU A 43 -11.57 6.40 8.89
N LYS A 44 -11.93 6.94 10.06
CA LYS A 44 -12.46 8.30 10.19
C LYS A 44 -11.36 9.31 9.90
N HIS A 45 -10.20 9.15 10.53
CA HIS A 45 -9.09 10.08 10.39
C HIS A 45 -8.55 10.12 8.94
N LEU A 46 -8.47 8.99 8.22
CA LEU A 46 -8.15 8.97 6.80
C LEU A 46 -9.06 9.88 5.94
N LYS A 47 -10.33 10.04 6.32
CA LYS A 47 -11.25 10.97 5.64
C LYS A 47 -10.96 12.42 6.04
N GLU A 48 -10.61 12.65 7.30
CA GLU A 48 -10.20 13.96 7.82
C GLU A 48 -8.92 14.42 7.13
N THR A 49 -7.84 13.62 7.13
CA THR A 49 -6.54 13.89 6.46
C THR A 49 -6.70 14.22 4.97
N ARG A 50 -7.56 13.48 4.24
CA ARG A 50 -7.84 13.79 2.82
C ARG A 50 -8.52 15.15 2.65
N ASN A 51 -9.48 15.46 3.50
CA ASN A 51 -10.13 16.76 3.50
C ASN A 51 -9.16 17.88 3.95
N HIS A 52 -8.21 17.60 4.84
CA HIS A 52 -7.15 18.54 5.19
C HIS A 52 -6.27 18.84 3.98
N ALA A 53 -5.78 17.83 3.26
CA ALA A 53 -5.03 18.01 2.01
C ALA A 53 -5.80 18.87 1.00
N GLU A 54 -7.07 18.58 0.75
CA GLU A 54 -7.91 19.36 -0.18
C GLU A 54 -8.06 20.83 0.26
N ARG A 55 -8.25 21.09 1.56
CA ARG A 55 -8.37 22.45 2.10
C ARG A 55 -7.06 23.22 2.02
N VAL A 56 -5.92 22.57 2.26
CA VAL A 56 -4.59 23.18 2.14
C VAL A 56 -4.28 23.47 0.67
N GLN A 57 -4.57 22.54 -0.25
CA GLN A 57 -4.42 22.75 -1.68
C GLN A 57 -5.28 23.93 -2.17
N LYS A 58 -6.53 24.01 -1.71
CA LYS A 58 -7.40 25.14 -2.04
C LYS A 58 -6.79 26.46 -1.55
N ARG A 59 -6.25 26.49 -0.32
CA ARG A 59 -5.62 27.71 0.21
C ARG A 59 -4.37 28.11 -0.57
N LEU A 60 -3.58 27.15 -1.03
CA LEU A 60 -2.46 27.38 -1.94
C LEU A 60 -2.93 28.02 -3.26
N GLY A 61 -4.02 27.51 -3.85
CA GLY A 61 -4.64 28.12 -5.04
C GLY A 61 -5.10 29.57 -4.81
N ASP A 62 -5.77 29.84 -3.68
CA ASP A 62 -6.20 31.19 -3.31
C ASP A 62 -5.02 32.19 -3.16
N LEU A 63 -3.82 31.69 -2.87
CA LEU A 63 -2.59 32.51 -2.75
C LEU A 63 -1.87 32.69 -4.10
N ASP A 64 -2.08 31.79 -5.07
CA ASP A 64 -1.47 31.81 -6.40
C ASP A 64 -2.28 32.67 -7.39
N ASP A 65 -3.62 32.59 -7.35
CA ASP A 65 -4.53 33.41 -8.17
C ASP A 65 -4.44 34.93 -7.88
N GLY A 66 -3.68 35.32 -6.85
CA GLY A 66 -3.39 36.71 -6.51
C GLY A 66 -2.25 37.36 -7.30
N ASN A 67 -1.43 36.64 -8.10
CA ASN A 67 -0.31 37.25 -8.84
C ASN A 67 0.29 36.35 -9.97
N ASN A 68 0.08 36.76 -11.24
CA ASN A 68 0.81 36.43 -12.50
C ASN A 68 1.24 34.96 -12.77
N PRO A 69 0.71 34.28 -13.82
CA PRO A 69 0.86 32.83 -14.11
C PRO A 69 2.26 32.35 -14.58
N LEU A 70 3.32 33.10 -14.33
CA LEU A 70 4.69 32.74 -14.73
C LEU A 70 5.61 32.70 -13.52
N ARG A 71 5.54 31.64 -12.71
CA ARG A 71 6.64 31.18 -11.83
C ARG A 71 6.41 29.78 -11.24
N VAL A 72 6.29 28.78 -12.11
CA VAL A 72 6.38 27.34 -11.74
C VAL A 72 7.85 26.92 -11.51
N ALA A 73 8.63 27.72 -10.78
CA ALA A 73 10.07 27.48 -10.63
C ALA A 73 10.60 27.81 -9.23
N PHE A 74 9.81 27.61 -8.19
CA PHE A 74 10.33 27.59 -6.82
C PHE A 74 9.99 26.26 -6.13
N GLY A 75 10.99 25.37 -6.14
CA GLY A 75 11.21 24.48 -5.02
C GLY A 75 10.60 23.09 -5.12
N ALA A 76 11.07 22.31 -6.08
CA ALA A 76 11.37 20.90 -5.83
C ALA A 76 12.47 20.80 -4.74
N ALA A 77 12.18 21.26 -3.52
CA ALA A 77 12.98 21.00 -2.34
C ALA A 77 12.52 19.64 -1.80
N GLY A 78 13.10 18.57 -2.36
CA GLY A 78 12.93 17.18 -1.93
C GLY A 78 13.45 16.89 -0.52
N GLY A 79 13.29 17.80 0.44
CA GLY A 79 13.80 17.70 1.81
C GLY A 79 12.75 17.35 2.87
N VAL A 80 11.49 17.75 2.71
CA VAL A 80 10.44 17.52 3.73
C VAL A 80 9.60 16.28 3.41
N LEU A 81 9.31 16.02 2.14
CA LEU A 81 8.67 14.76 1.71
C LEU A 81 9.49 13.54 2.17
N GLY A 82 10.82 13.66 2.14
CA GLY A 82 11.75 12.63 2.60
C GLY A 82 11.76 12.43 4.11
N GLN A 83 11.44 13.43 4.94
CA GLN A 83 11.43 13.30 6.41
C GLN A 83 10.13 12.67 6.93
N ALA A 84 8.96 13.03 6.35
CA ALA A 84 7.71 12.35 6.66
C ALA A 84 7.75 10.88 6.24
N LEU A 85 8.35 10.58 5.08
CA LEU A 85 8.66 9.19 4.68
C LEU A 85 9.74 8.54 5.54
N ALA A 86 10.73 9.28 6.07
CA ALA A 86 11.79 8.70 6.89
C ALA A 86 11.34 8.36 8.32
N LEU A 87 10.32 9.05 8.84
CA LEU A 87 9.66 8.68 10.10
C LEU A 87 8.74 7.47 9.92
N ALA A 88 8.16 7.31 8.73
CA ALA A 88 7.62 6.03 8.26
C ALA A 88 8.76 5.10 7.84
N LYS A 89 9.59 4.67 8.81
CA LYS A 89 10.65 3.69 8.59
C LYS A 89 10.16 2.58 7.65
N THR A 90 10.99 2.31 6.66
CA THR A 90 10.80 1.40 5.53
C THR A 90 10.04 0.10 5.88
N PRO A 91 9.34 -0.53 4.90
CA PRO A 91 8.69 -1.83 5.08
C PRO A 91 9.66 -3.00 5.40
N PHE A 92 10.95 -2.70 5.65
CA PHE A 92 12.03 -3.62 5.93
C PHE A 92 12.37 -3.81 7.42
N ASP A 93 11.57 -3.28 8.36
CA ASP A 93 11.66 -3.66 9.78
C ASP A 93 11.08 -5.08 10.06
N LEU A 94 11.23 -6.00 9.09
CA LEU A 94 10.92 -7.43 9.11
C LEU A 94 11.70 -8.24 10.17
N VAL A 95 12.45 -7.58 11.05
CA VAL A 95 13.11 -8.19 12.23
C VAL A 95 12.39 -7.84 13.55
N ARG A 96 11.35 -7.00 13.55
CA ARG A 96 10.68 -6.53 14.78
C ARG A 96 9.35 -7.24 15.06
N GLY A 97 9.39 -8.36 15.78
CA GLY A 97 8.24 -8.85 16.57
C GLY A 97 7.35 -9.90 15.91
N SER A 98 6.97 -10.94 16.66
CA SER A 98 6.40 -12.19 16.14
C SER A 98 4.87 -12.21 15.99
N GLY A 99 4.13 -11.24 16.54
CA GLY A 99 2.66 -11.24 16.59
C GLY A 99 1.94 -10.14 15.78
N GLY A 100 0.68 -10.36 15.42
CA GLY A 100 -0.16 -9.36 14.73
C GLY A 100 -0.59 -8.21 15.65
N GLU A 101 -0.82 -8.50 16.93
CA GLU A 101 -1.13 -7.54 17.98
C GLU A 101 0.00 -6.53 18.19
N GLU A 102 1.25 -7.01 18.23
CA GLU A 102 2.43 -6.17 18.42
C GLU A 102 2.61 -5.20 17.25
N LYS A 103 2.29 -5.64 16.03
CA LYS A 103 2.28 -4.77 14.84
C LYS A 103 1.24 -3.67 14.94
N VAL A 104 0.02 -3.99 15.40
CA VAL A 104 -1.03 -2.97 15.60
C VAL A 104 -0.62 -1.97 16.68
N LEU A 105 0.00 -2.41 17.78
CA LEU A 105 0.51 -1.53 18.83
C LEU A 105 1.64 -0.62 18.33
N LYS A 106 2.58 -1.14 17.52
CA LYS A 106 3.64 -0.33 16.89
C LYS A 106 3.04 0.73 15.97
N ASN A 107 2.10 0.34 15.11
CA ASN A 107 1.39 1.28 14.24
C ASN A 107 0.69 2.40 15.04
N ALA A 108 0.11 2.09 16.20
CA ALA A 108 -0.50 3.11 17.07
C ALA A 108 0.53 4.09 17.65
N LYS A 109 1.72 3.61 18.02
CA LYS A 109 2.81 4.48 18.48
C LYS A 109 3.31 5.37 17.34
N ASP A 110 3.45 4.83 16.14
CA ASP A 110 3.84 5.59 14.95
C ASP A 110 2.77 6.64 14.60
N ALA A 111 1.48 6.28 14.69
CA ALA A 111 0.40 7.24 14.55
C ALA A 111 0.53 8.39 15.57
N CYS A 112 0.73 8.10 16.87
CA CYS A 112 0.96 9.16 17.86
C CYS A 112 2.13 10.09 17.51
N ALA A 113 3.24 9.56 16.98
CA ALA A 113 4.39 10.36 16.57
C ALA A 113 4.05 11.27 15.38
N THR A 114 3.32 10.74 14.39
CA THR A 114 2.80 11.51 13.26
C THR A 114 1.86 12.62 13.69
N GLU A 115 0.83 12.31 14.49
CA GLU A 115 -0.13 13.33 14.97
C GLU A 115 0.59 14.46 15.71
N ALA A 116 1.59 14.13 16.53
CA ALA A 116 2.37 15.13 17.24
C ALA A 116 3.17 16.05 16.30
N LEU A 117 3.72 15.49 15.22
CA LEU A 117 4.41 16.27 14.18
C LEU A 117 3.44 17.20 13.45
N GLU A 118 2.24 16.72 13.11
CA GLU A 118 1.22 17.55 12.45
C GLU A 118 0.71 18.66 13.37
N ILE A 119 0.48 18.38 14.65
CA ILE A 119 0.15 19.39 15.65
C ILE A 119 1.23 20.47 15.71
N ALA A 120 2.52 20.08 15.71
CA ALA A 120 3.63 21.02 15.70
C ALA A 120 3.67 21.85 14.41
N THR A 121 3.45 21.20 13.26
CA THR A 121 3.44 21.82 11.93
C THR A 121 2.35 22.88 11.82
N TYR A 122 1.12 22.52 12.18
CA TYR A 122 0.00 23.45 12.12
C TYR A 122 0.06 24.53 13.22
N THR A 123 0.69 24.25 14.37
CA THR A 123 0.98 25.30 15.36
C THR A 123 1.95 26.34 14.80
N ALA A 124 3.01 25.90 14.11
CA ALA A 124 3.98 26.81 13.50
C ALA A 124 3.35 27.60 12.34
N LEU A 125 2.57 26.94 11.47
CA LEU A 125 1.85 27.58 10.38
C LEU A 125 0.83 28.61 10.88
N GLU A 126 0.04 28.27 11.91
CA GLU A 126 -0.91 29.22 12.53
C GLU A 126 -0.16 30.47 13.01
N ARG A 127 0.94 30.29 13.76
CA ARG A 127 1.70 31.41 14.31
C ARG A 127 2.32 32.27 13.21
N LEU A 128 2.89 31.66 12.17
CA LEU A 128 3.44 32.34 11.01
C LEU A 128 2.37 33.18 10.32
N ALA A 129 1.22 32.57 9.98
CA ALA A 129 0.12 33.22 9.30
C ALA A 129 -0.44 34.41 10.08
N ARG A 130 -0.64 34.28 11.40
CA ARG A 130 -1.06 35.40 12.27
C ARG A 130 -0.05 36.54 12.25
N SER A 131 1.25 36.23 12.27
CA SER A 131 2.32 37.23 12.33
C SER A 131 2.42 38.07 11.06
N VAL A 132 1.94 37.56 9.93
CA VAL A 132 1.95 38.25 8.63
C VAL A 132 0.57 38.76 8.20
N GLY A 133 -0.43 38.67 9.07
CA GLY A 133 -1.80 39.14 8.80
C GLY A 133 -2.66 38.23 7.93
N ASP A 134 -2.25 36.98 7.68
CA ASP A 134 -3.02 36.00 6.93
C ASP A 134 -4.01 35.25 7.84
N ALA A 135 -5.13 35.90 8.14
CA ALA A 135 -6.17 35.33 9.00
C ALA A 135 -6.77 34.03 8.44
N LYS A 136 -6.95 33.93 7.11
CA LYS A 136 -7.52 32.74 6.46
C LYS A 136 -6.64 31.51 6.67
N THR A 137 -5.33 31.64 6.49
CA THR A 137 -4.40 30.54 6.74
C THR A 137 -4.29 30.21 8.23
N ALA A 138 -4.33 31.22 9.11
CA ALA A 138 -4.31 30.99 10.55
C ALA A 138 -5.50 30.17 11.03
N ASP A 139 -6.70 30.49 10.56
CA ASP A 139 -7.93 29.78 10.95
C ASP A 139 -7.98 28.36 10.37
N LEU A 140 -7.47 28.18 9.13
CA LEU A 140 -7.28 26.87 8.53
C LEU A 140 -6.35 25.99 9.39
N ALA A 141 -5.16 26.49 9.71
CA ALA A 141 -4.18 25.76 10.50
C ALA A 141 -4.69 25.45 11.92
N ALA A 142 -5.38 26.39 12.56
CA ALA A 142 -5.98 26.19 13.88
C ALA A 142 -7.04 25.09 13.86
N SER A 143 -7.87 25.04 12.81
CA SER A 143 -8.88 24.00 12.62
C SER A 143 -8.27 22.62 12.43
N ILE A 144 -7.25 22.48 11.57
CA ILE A 144 -6.62 21.18 11.32
C ILE A 144 -5.89 20.69 12.57
N ARG A 145 -5.11 21.56 13.22
CA ARG A 145 -4.47 21.26 14.52
C ARG A 145 -5.47 20.71 15.55
N ALA A 146 -6.67 21.26 15.63
CA ALA A 146 -7.68 20.82 16.58
C ALA A 146 -8.22 19.42 16.26
N ASP A 147 -8.22 19.01 15.00
CA ASP A 147 -8.57 17.65 14.59
C ASP A 147 -7.43 16.68 14.96
N GLU A 148 -6.17 17.04 14.71
CA GLU A 148 -5.01 16.18 15.06
C GLU A 148 -4.86 16.00 16.57
N GLN A 149 -5.17 17.04 17.36
CA GLN A 149 -5.23 16.92 18.81
C GLN A 149 -6.28 15.91 19.28
N LYS A 150 -7.44 15.84 18.61
CA LYS A 150 -8.47 14.85 18.92
C LYS A 150 -8.01 13.44 18.52
N MET A 151 -7.38 13.31 17.35
CA MET A 151 -6.87 12.04 16.87
C MET A 151 -5.76 11.50 17.79
N LEU A 152 -4.77 12.32 18.13
CA LEU A 152 -3.72 11.96 19.10
C LEU A 152 -4.31 11.47 20.42
N LYS A 153 -5.28 12.22 20.98
CA LYS A 153 -5.96 11.83 22.22
C LYS A 153 -6.67 10.49 22.08
N GLN A 154 -7.32 10.24 20.94
CA GLN A 154 -8.00 8.99 20.66
C GLN A 154 -7.02 7.82 20.56
N VAL A 155 -5.92 7.96 19.82
CA VAL A 155 -4.90 6.91 19.69
C VAL A 155 -4.25 6.58 21.04
N LEU A 156 -3.88 7.60 21.82
CA LEU A 156 -3.37 7.42 23.18
C LEU A 156 -4.34 6.65 24.08
N GLY A 157 -5.65 6.85 23.91
CA GLY A 157 -6.69 6.10 24.63
C GLY A 157 -6.82 4.63 24.21
N GLU A 158 -6.37 4.26 23.01
CA GLU A 158 -6.38 2.88 22.52
C GLU A 158 -5.10 2.12 22.88
N ILE A 159 -3.96 2.81 23.13
CA ILE A 159 -2.68 2.19 23.47
C ILE A 159 -2.77 1.17 24.63
N PRO A 160 -3.45 1.45 25.76
CA PRO A 160 -3.57 0.46 26.85
C PRO A 160 -4.22 -0.84 26.38
N LYS A 161 -5.35 -0.76 25.66
CA LYS A 161 -6.06 -1.94 25.15
C LYS A 161 -5.21 -2.74 24.16
N LEU A 162 -4.47 -2.04 23.29
CA LEU A 162 -3.56 -2.67 22.32
C LEU A 162 -2.38 -3.33 23.04
N THR A 163 -1.89 -2.74 24.13
CA THR A 163 -0.84 -3.31 24.96
C THR A 163 -1.33 -4.57 25.68
N ASP A 164 -2.53 -4.54 26.25
CA ASP A 164 -3.16 -5.72 26.86
C ASP A 164 -3.33 -6.87 25.85
N ALA A 165 -3.64 -6.54 24.59
CA ALA A 165 -3.73 -7.54 23.52
C ALA A 165 -2.37 -8.20 23.21
N VAL A 166 -1.27 -7.43 23.25
CA VAL A 166 0.09 -7.98 23.11
C VAL A 166 0.43 -8.90 24.28
N VAL A 167 0.12 -8.50 25.52
CA VAL A 167 0.35 -9.35 26.70
C VAL A 167 -0.39 -10.68 26.56
N LYS A 168 -1.68 -10.65 26.18
CA LYS A 168 -2.46 -11.88 25.96
C LYS A 168 -1.88 -12.77 24.86
N ALA A 169 -1.37 -12.18 23.78
CA ALA A 169 -0.81 -12.92 22.67
C ALA A 169 0.55 -13.55 22.99
N GLU A 170 1.46 -12.78 23.60
CA GLU A 170 2.87 -13.16 23.76
C GLU A 170 3.19 -13.80 25.11
N VAL A 171 2.43 -13.47 26.15
CA VAL A 171 2.64 -14.00 27.51
C VAL A 171 1.66 -15.13 27.81
N ASP A 172 0.37 -14.93 27.53
CA ASP A 172 -0.67 -15.91 27.86
C ASP A 172 -0.92 -16.94 26.75
N GLY A 173 -0.32 -16.75 25.57
CA GLY A 173 -0.52 -17.62 24.40
C GLY A 173 -1.94 -17.59 23.82
N ASN A 174 -2.74 -16.58 24.17
CA ASN A 174 -4.14 -16.43 23.79
C ASN A 174 -4.33 -15.17 22.92
N GLY A 175 -3.71 -15.18 21.75
CA GLY A 175 -3.81 -14.10 20.76
C GLY A 175 -5.24 -13.95 20.21
N SER A 176 -5.63 -12.70 19.93
CA SER A 176 -6.95 -12.33 19.41
C SER A 176 -6.89 -11.81 17.97
N TYR A 177 -5.70 -11.66 17.41
CA TYR A 177 -5.48 -11.17 16.06
C TYR A 177 -5.94 -12.18 15.03
N ASP A 178 -6.89 -11.75 14.19
CA ASP A 178 -7.53 -12.56 13.17
C ASP A 178 -7.39 -11.86 11.82
N LEU A 179 -6.60 -12.47 10.93
CA LEU A 179 -6.35 -11.96 9.58
C LEU A 179 -7.66 -11.76 8.79
N SER A 180 -8.69 -12.59 9.02
CA SER A 180 -9.98 -12.48 8.34
C SER A 180 -10.80 -11.26 8.75
N LYS A 181 -10.44 -10.62 9.87
CA LYS A 181 -11.09 -9.42 10.39
C LYS A 181 -10.31 -8.13 10.09
N THR A 182 -9.20 -8.23 9.36
CA THR A 182 -8.39 -7.08 8.95
C THR A 182 -9.03 -6.25 7.84
N GLY A 183 -8.57 -5.02 7.64
CA GLY A 183 -9.04 -4.17 6.55
C GLY A 183 -8.78 -4.74 5.17
N ALA A 184 -7.64 -5.44 5.00
CA ALA A 184 -7.32 -6.12 3.76
C ALA A 184 -8.34 -7.24 3.45
N ALA A 185 -8.69 -8.05 4.45
CA ALA A 185 -9.69 -9.12 4.29
C ALA A 185 -11.09 -8.55 3.99
N ASP A 186 -11.46 -7.44 4.63
CA ASP A 186 -12.71 -6.74 4.32
C ASP A 186 -12.76 -6.20 2.90
N ALA A 187 -11.69 -5.54 2.46
CA ALA A 187 -11.59 -5.02 1.10
C ALA A 187 -11.69 -6.15 0.07
N ALA A 188 -11.00 -7.26 0.30
CA ALA A 188 -11.06 -8.44 -0.56
C ALA A 188 -12.47 -9.04 -0.63
N ARG A 189 -13.17 -9.12 0.51
CA ARG A 189 -14.56 -9.60 0.56
C ARG A 189 -15.51 -8.69 -0.21
N VAL A 190 -15.42 -7.38 -0.02
CA VAL A 190 -16.25 -6.39 -0.76
C VAL A 190 -15.96 -6.44 -2.26
N ALA A 191 -14.70 -6.56 -2.66
CA ALA A 191 -14.31 -6.71 -4.06
C ALA A 191 -14.87 -8.02 -4.65
N GLY A 192 -14.81 -9.13 -3.90
CA GLY A 192 -15.39 -10.41 -4.29
C GLY A 192 -16.91 -10.37 -4.44
N GLU A 193 -17.61 -9.72 -3.52
CA GLU A 193 -19.07 -9.52 -3.60
C GLU A 193 -19.46 -8.65 -4.80
N THR A 194 -18.69 -7.59 -5.07
CA THR A 194 -18.91 -6.71 -6.22
C THR A 194 -18.65 -7.45 -7.52
N ALA A 195 -17.56 -8.21 -7.62
CA ALA A 195 -17.25 -9.05 -8.76
C ALA A 195 -18.34 -10.12 -9.00
N LYS A 196 -18.89 -10.72 -7.93
CA LYS A 196 -20.00 -11.69 -8.01
C LYS A 196 -21.29 -11.03 -8.50
N LYS A 197 -21.59 -9.79 -8.07
CA LYS A 197 -22.74 -9.01 -8.57
C LYS A 197 -22.57 -8.64 -10.05
N THR A 198 -21.37 -8.23 -10.46
CA THR A 198 -21.07 -7.85 -11.85
C THR A 198 -20.95 -9.06 -12.79
N ALA A 199 -20.47 -10.21 -12.30
CA ALA A 199 -20.46 -11.46 -13.06
C ALA A 199 -21.88 -11.97 -13.33
N LYS A 200 -22.82 -11.75 -12.38
CA LYS A 200 -24.25 -11.98 -12.61
C LYS A 200 -24.89 -11.03 -13.63
N SER A 201 -24.27 -9.88 -13.93
CA SER A 201 -24.76 -8.91 -14.91
C SER A 201 -24.08 -8.99 -16.29
N GLY A 202 -23.16 -9.95 -16.50
CA GLY A 202 -22.75 -10.43 -17.83
C GLY A 202 -22.08 -9.43 -18.81
N SER A 203 -21.39 -8.38 -18.38
CA SER A 203 -20.81 -7.38 -19.33
C SER A 203 -19.31 -7.59 -19.64
N ALA A 204 -18.93 -7.45 -20.90
CA ALA A 204 -17.54 -7.55 -21.39
C ALA A 204 -16.60 -6.47 -20.79
N SER A 205 -17.16 -5.35 -20.32
CA SER A 205 -16.42 -4.28 -19.63
C SER A 205 -15.84 -4.74 -18.28
N ALA A 206 -16.49 -5.72 -17.63
CA ALA A 206 -16.04 -6.28 -16.36
C ALA A 206 -14.72 -7.07 -16.47
N LYS A 207 -14.48 -7.74 -17.61
CA LYS A 207 -13.20 -8.44 -17.87
C LYS A 207 -12.03 -7.46 -18.04
N ARG A 208 -12.26 -6.26 -18.59
CA ARG A 208 -11.24 -5.19 -18.67
C ARG A 208 -10.97 -4.56 -17.30
N GLY A 209 -12.02 -4.24 -16.53
CA GLY A 209 -11.88 -3.66 -15.18
C GLY A 209 -11.13 -4.58 -14.20
N ALA A 210 -11.42 -5.88 -14.22
CA ALA A 210 -10.70 -6.87 -13.41
C ALA A 210 -9.22 -6.99 -13.78
N ARG A 211 -8.87 -6.89 -15.07
CA ARG A 211 -7.46 -6.84 -15.52
C ARG A 211 -6.75 -5.57 -15.09
N GLN A 212 -7.46 -4.46 -14.99
CA GLN A 212 -6.88 -3.15 -14.63
C GLN A 212 -6.68 -3.01 -13.11
N ALA A 213 -7.57 -3.57 -12.30
CA ALA A 213 -7.43 -3.63 -10.84
C ALA A 213 -6.26 -4.52 -10.37
N ARG A 214 -5.88 -5.54 -11.15
CA ARG A 214 -4.71 -6.41 -10.91
C ARG A 214 -3.35 -5.72 -11.13
N LYS A 215 -3.34 -4.57 -11.79
CA LYS A 215 -2.12 -3.77 -12.03
C LYS A 215 -1.77 -2.84 -10.86
N VAL A 216 -2.39 -3.01 -9.69
CA VAL A 216 -2.07 -2.25 -8.48
C VAL A 216 -1.12 -3.08 -7.60
N PRO A 217 0.02 -2.53 -7.14
CA PRO A 217 0.99 -3.27 -6.34
C PRO A 217 0.35 -3.96 -5.12
N GLY A 218 0.65 -5.24 -4.89
CA GLY A 218 0.15 -6.03 -3.76
C GLY A 218 -1.29 -6.55 -3.88
N VAL A 219 -2.10 -6.00 -4.79
CA VAL A 219 -3.49 -6.44 -5.00
C VAL A 219 -3.55 -7.82 -5.65
N ALA A 220 -2.64 -8.12 -6.58
CA ALA A 220 -2.55 -9.44 -7.22
C ALA A 220 -2.26 -10.56 -6.20
N GLN A 221 -1.31 -10.32 -5.28
CA GLN A 221 -0.94 -11.28 -4.24
C GLN A 221 -2.03 -11.45 -3.19
N ALA A 222 -2.66 -10.36 -2.76
CA ALA A 222 -3.79 -10.38 -1.84
C ALA A 222 -5.04 -11.04 -2.46
N GLU A 223 -5.33 -10.77 -3.75
CA GLU A 223 -6.41 -11.41 -4.51
C GLU A 223 -6.15 -12.91 -4.67
N GLY A 224 -4.92 -13.31 -4.98
CA GLY A 224 -4.52 -14.72 -5.11
C GLY A 224 -4.67 -15.50 -3.80
N GLN A 225 -4.24 -14.93 -2.68
CA GLN A 225 -4.41 -15.53 -1.35
C GLN A 225 -5.88 -15.59 -0.92
N ALA A 226 -6.64 -14.51 -1.13
CA ALA A 226 -8.06 -14.47 -0.80
C ALA A 226 -8.89 -15.45 -1.64
N LYS A 227 -8.59 -15.58 -2.93
CA LYS A 227 -9.22 -16.57 -3.82
C LYS A 227 -8.77 -17.99 -3.48
N GLY A 228 -7.49 -18.19 -3.16
CA GLY A 228 -6.93 -19.48 -2.77
C GLY A 228 -7.54 -20.06 -1.50
N ALA A 229 -7.90 -19.22 -0.53
CA ALA A 229 -8.53 -19.66 0.72
C ALA A 229 -9.93 -20.30 0.54
N VAL A 230 -10.61 -19.96 -0.57
CA VAL A 230 -11.96 -20.44 -0.92
C VAL A 230 -12.02 -21.28 -2.19
N ALA A 231 -10.87 -21.51 -2.84
CA ALA A 231 -10.78 -22.24 -4.10
C ALA A 231 -11.05 -23.74 -3.92
N SER A 232 -11.82 -24.30 -4.84
CA SER A 232 -11.91 -25.75 -5.04
C SER A 232 -10.80 -26.22 -6.00
N GLU A 233 -10.56 -27.53 -6.11
CA GLU A 233 -9.59 -28.08 -7.07
C GLU A 233 -9.82 -27.57 -8.51
N ALA A 234 -11.09 -27.41 -8.90
CA ALA A 234 -11.49 -26.94 -10.23
C ALA A 234 -11.08 -25.49 -10.53
N ASP A 235 -10.77 -24.70 -9.50
CA ASP A 235 -10.35 -23.30 -9.62
C ASP A 235 -8.81 -23.14 -9.72
N LEU A 236 -8.06 -24.25 -9.58
CA LEU A 236 -6.60 -24.24 -9.69
C LEU A 236 -6.17 -24.21 -11.17
N ALA A 237 -5.08 -23.50 -11.44
CA ALA A 237 -4.49 -23.44 -12.78
C ALA A 237 -3.90 -24.79 -13.25
N ILE A 238 -3.75 -25.76 -12.35
CA ILE A 238 -3.29 -27.11 -12.64
C ILE A 238 -4.49 -28.06 -12.59
N THR A 239 -4.92 -28.56 -13.75
CA THR A 239 -6.03 -29.51 -13.86
C THR A 239 -5.68 -30.86 -13.21
N GLY A 240 -6.61 -31.39 -12.39
CA GLY A 240 -6.43 -32.68 -11.71
C GLY A 240 -5.35 -32.65 -10.63
N TYR A 241 -5.15 -31.49 -10.02
CA TYR A 241 -4.09 -31.20 -9.04
C TYR A 241 -3.95 -32.25 -7.94
N GLU A 242 -5.06 -32.78 -7.42
CA GLU A 242 -5.02 -33.76 -6.33
C GLU A 242 -4.51 -35.13 -6.75
N LYS A 243 -4.59 -35.42 -8.06
CA LYS A 243 -4.17 -36.69 -8.66
C LYS A 243 -2.70 -36.69 -9.08
N LEU A 244 -2.04 -35.54 -9.04
CA LEU A 244 -0.65 -35.38 -9.43
C LEU A 244 0.29 -35.61 -8.25
N THR A 245 1.43 -36.22 -8.52
CA THR A 245 2.53 -36.32 -7.57
C THR A 245 3.15 -34.95 -7.30
N ALA A 246 3.90 -34.83 -6.19
CA ALA A 246 4.58 -33.58 -5.84
C ALA A 246 5.52 -33.11 -6.96
N ASP A 247 6.22 -34.04 -7.63
CA ASP A 247 7.17 -33.73 -8.69
C ASP A 247 6.47 -33.24 -9.97
N GLU A 248 5.34 -33.85 -10.34
CA GLU A 248 4.52 -33.42 -11.47
C GLU A 248 3.95 -32.02 -11.23
N VAL A 249 3.51 -31.72 -10.00
CA VAL A 249 3.07 -30.36 -9.62
C VAL A 249 4.24 -29.39 -9.73
N VAL A 250 5.39 -29.71 -9.13
CA VAL A 250 6.60 -28.87 -9.11
C VAL A 250 7.06 -28.50 -10.53
N SER A 251 6.97 -29.43 -11.49
CA SER A 251 7.33 -29.18 -12.90
C SER A 251 6.46 -28.11 -13.57
N LYS A 252 5.21 -27.96 -13.11
CA LYS A 252 4.22 -27.03 -13.68
C LYS A 252 4.23 -25.67 -13.00
N LEU A 253 4.71 -25.57 -11.76
CA LEU A 253 4.68 -24.33 -10.97
C LEU A 253 5.46 -23.18 -11.63
N GLY A 254 6.59 -23.46 -12.28
CA GLY A 254 7.45 -22.41 -12.87
C GLY A 254 6.79 -21.61 -14.00
N ALA A 255 5.73 -22.14 -14.61
CA ALA A 255 4.99 -21.48 -15.68
C ALA A 255 3.81 -20.62 -15.17
N LEU A 256 3.50 -20.69 -13.88
CA LEU A 256 2.32 -20.05 -13.30
C LEU A 256 2.58 -18.58 -12.95
N SER A 257 1.50 -17.81 -12.85
CA SER A 257 1.54 -16.43 -12.36
C SER A 257 1.71 -16.38 -10.84
N GLN A 258 2.17 -15.26 -10.28
CA GLN A 258 2.19 -15.02 -8.83
C GLN A 258 0.81 -15.23 -8.19
N ILE A 259 -0.26 -14.89 -8.91
CA ILE A 259 -1.64 -15.07 -8.46
C ILE A 259 -1.97 -16.54 -8.34
N ASP A 260 -1.63 -17.34 -9.34
CA ASP A 260 -1.94 -18.78 -9.36
C ASP A 260 -1.03 -19.56 -8.40
N LEU A 261 0.24 -19.16 -8.25
CA LEU A 261 1.14 -19.67 -7.21
C LEU A 261 0.56 -19.39 -5.81
N ALA A 262 0.02 -18.19 -5.56
CA ALA A 262 -0.62 -17.86 -4.29
C ALA A 262 -1.90 -18.65 -4.01
N LYS A 263 -2.70 -18.93 -5.05
CA LYS A 263 -3.88 -19.79 -4.92
C LYS A 263 -3.50 -21.22 -4.56
N ILE A 264 -2.52 -21.78 -5.26
CA ILE A 264 -2.03 -23.14 -5.02
C ILE A 264 -1.37 -23.24 -3.64
N ASP A 265 -0.59 -22.26 -3.21
CA ASP A 265 -0.01 -22.20 -1.84
C ASP A 265 -1.11 -22.27 -0.77
N SER A 266 -2.18 -21.50 -0.95
CA SER A 266 -3.31 -21.48 0.00
C SER A 266 -4.08 -22.80 -0.01
N TYR A 267 -4.31 -23.39 -1.20
CA TYR A 267 -4.99 -24.67 -1.36
C TYR A 267 -4.16 -25.82 -0.78
N GLU A 268 -2.87 -25.85 -1.06
CA GLU A 268 -1.95 -26.91 -0.63
C GLU A 268 -1.82 -26.94 0.90
N ARG A 269 -1.70 -25.77 1.55
CA ARG A 269 -1.65 -25.66 3.03
C ARG A 269 -2.91 -26.14 3.75
N LYS A 270 -4.06 -26.08 3.07
CA LYS A 270 -5.35 -26.50 3.65
C LYS A 270 -5.62 -27.98 3.44
N ASN A 271 -5.10 -28.55 2.36
CA ASN A 271 -5.37 -29.92 1.95
C ASN A 271 -4.15 -30.80 2.21
N GLN A 272 -3.38 -31.14 1.18
CA GLN A 272 -2.36 -32.20 1.23
C GLN A 272 -1.04 -31.79 1.91
N SER A 273 -0.78 -30.48 2.07
CA SER A 273 0.40 -29.91 2.75
C SER A 273 1.76 -30.50 2.33
N ARG A 274 1.94 -30.82 1.03
CA ARG A 274 3.18 -31.40 0.52
C ARG A 274 4.32 -30.39 0.60
N ALA A 275 5.29 -30.66 1.47
CA ALA A 275 6.42 -29.77 1.74
C ALA A 275 7.23 -29.40 0.49
N THR A 276 7.42 -30.35 -0.45
CA THR A 276 8.14 -30.11 -1.71
C THR A 276 7.44 -29.07 -2.58
N VAL A 277 6.11 -29.13 -2.66
CA VAL A 277 5.29 -28.17 -3.40
C VAL A 277 5.35 -26.80 -2.74
N LEU A 278 5.13 -26.73 -1.43
CA LEU A 278 5.16 -25.46 -0.67
C LEU A 278 6.54 -24.78 -0.70
N SER A 279 7.62 -25.56 -0.59
CA SER A 279 8.99 -25.07 -0.70
C SER A 279 9.26 -24.51 -2.09
N LYS A 280 8.86 -25.24 -3.14
CA LYS A 280 8.99 -24.76 -4.52
C LYS A 280 8.19 -23.48 -4.76
N ILE A 281 6.95 -23.41 -4.29
CA ILE A 281 6.14 -22.20 -4.40
C ILE A 281 6.81 -21.04 -3.67
N THR A 282 7.36 -21.26 -2.47
CA THR A 282 8.09 -20.22 -1.72
C THR A 282 9.28 -19.69 -2.53
N SER A 283 10.03 -20.57 -3.21
CA SER A 283 11.16 -20.16 -4.07
C SER A 283 10.74 -19.41 -5.34
N LEU A 284 9.52 -19.65 -5.82
CA LEU A 284 8.95 -19.02 -7.02
C LEU A 284 8.07 -17.80 -6.68
N ARG A 285 7.92 -17.45 -5.40
CA ARG A 285 7.16 -16.28 -4.99
C ARG A 285 8.10 -15.10 -4.80
N GLY A 286 7.79 -14.01 -5.48
CA GLY A 286 8.59 -12.80 -5.46
C GLY A 286 7.79 -11.60 -5.96
N ASN A 287 8.39 -10.42 -5.87
CA ASN A 287 7.79 -9.23 -6.46
C ASN A 287 7.91 -9.33 -7.99
N GLU A 288 6.80 -9.08 -8.68
CA GLU A 288 6.83 -8.84 -10.12
C GLU A 288 7.73 -7.62 -10.42
N PRO A 289 8.43 -7.58 -11.57
CA PRO A 289 9.23 -6.41 -11.98
C PRO A 289 8.41 -5.12 -12.04
N TRP A 290 7.11 -5.24 -12.33
CA TRP A 290 6.12 -4.20 -12.13
C TRP A 290 4.73 -4.80 -11.97
N PRO A 291 3.77 -4.06 -11.42
CA PRO A 291 2.42 -4.58 -11.18
C PRO A 291 1.71 -5.09 -12.44
N GLY A 292 1.23 -6.33 -12.38
CA GLY A 292 0.51 -6.99 -13.47
C GLY A 292 1.43 -7.52 -14.58
N TYR A 293 2.73 -7.63 -14.31
CA TYR A 293 3.73 -8.15 -15.25
C TYR A 293 3.37 -9.54 -15.79
N ASP A 294 2.90 -10.45 -14.92
CA ASP A 294 2.63 -11.83 -15.32
C ASP A 294 1.45 -11.96 -16.28
N GLU A 295 0.60 -10.93 -16.39
CA GLU A 295 -0.57 -10.88 -17.26
C GLU A 295 -0.24 -10.28 -18.64
N LEU A 296 0.96 -9.73 -18.82
CA LEU A 296 1.40 -9.14 -20.10
C LEU A 296 1.96 -10.21 -21.04
N SER A 297 1.65 -10.03 -22.33
CA SER A 297 2.30 -10.76 -23.40
C SER A 297 3.76 -10.35 -23.56
N ALA A 298 4.57 -11.19 -24.20
CA ALA A 298 5.97 -10.88 -24.46
C ALA A 298 6.13 -9.55 -25.24
N ALA A 299 5.27 -9.31 -26.23
CA ALA A 299 5.30 -8.07 -27.02
C ALA A 299 4.97 -6.81 -26.20
N GLU A 300 4.00 -6.90 -25.27
CA GLU A 300 3.69 -5.79 -24.36
C GLU A 300 4.84 -5.51 -23.39
N ILE A 301 5.52 -6.56 -22.92
CA ILE A 301 6.68 -6.43 -22.03
C ILE A 301 7.86 -5.80 -22.78
N GLU A 302 8.11 -6.22 -24.02
CA GLU A 302 9.15 -5.64 -24.88
C GLU A 302 8.95 -4.14 -25.09
N SER A 303 7.70 -3.69 -25.28
CA SER A 303 7.38 -2.27 -25.40
C SER A 303 7.68 -1.49 -24.11
N VAL A 304 7.39 -2.07 -22.95
CA VAL A 304 7.61 -1.43 -21.64
C VAL A 304 9.10 -1.38 -21.26
N LEU A 305 9.88 -2.38 -21.69
CA LEU A 305 11.32 -2.41 -21.48
C LEU A 305 12.03 -1.35 -22.32
N GLY A 306 11.61 -1.14 -23.57
CA GLY A 306 12.18 -0.11 -24.45
C GLY A 306 11.94 1.33 -23.99
N GLU A 307 10.98 1.56 -23.09
CA GLU A 307 10.69 2.86 -22.46
C GLU A 307 11.23 2.96 -21.01
N GLY A 308 11.85 1.90 -20.50
CA GLY A 308 12.26 1.75 -19.10
C GLY A 308 13.70 2.17 -18.80
N ASP A 309 14.10 2.03 -17.53
CA ASP A 309 15.48 2.19 -17.05
C ASP A 309 16.18 0.82 -16.87
N ASP A 310 17.50 0.85 -16.71
CA ASP A 310 18.35 -0.34 -16.55
C ASP A 310 17.95 -1.21 -15.36
N GLU A 311 17.41 -0.58 -14.32
CA GLU A 311 16.96 -1.25 -13.11
C GLU A 311 15.77 -2.17 -13.42
N ARG A 312 14.79 -1.66 -14.17
CA ARG A 312 13.65 -2.46 -14.65
C ARG A 312 14.09 -3.64 -15.53
N ALA A 313 15.10 -3.44 -16.39
CA ALA A 313 15.61 -4.52 -17.24
C ALA A 313 16.38 -5.59 -16.42
N LYS A 314 17.14 -5.19 -15.39
CA LYS A 314 17.80 -6.12 -14.45
C LYS A 314 16.78 -6.94 -13.66
N GLU A 315 15.76 -6.29 -13.11
CA GLU A 315 14.69 -6.95 -12.35
C GLU A 315 13.92 -7.92 -13.24
N THR A 316 13.57 -7.50 -14.46
CA THR A 316 12.90 -8.35 -15.45
C THR A 316 13.71 -9.59 -15.80
N ARG A 317 15.02 -9.44 -16.04
CA ARG A 317 15.90 -10.58 -16.34
C ARG A 317 16.00 -11.55 -15.16
N SER A 318 16.16 -11.03 -13.94
CA SER A 318 16.23 -11.86 -12.72
C SER A 318 14.93 -12.61 -12.47
N TYR A 319 13.80 -11.92 -12.64
CA TYR A 319 12.47 -12.48 -12.49
C TYR A 319 12.18 -13.55 -13.55
N GLU A 320 12.41 -13.28 -14.84
CA GLU A 320 12.14 -14.26 -15.89
C GLU A 320 12.97 -15.54 -15.75
N ARG A 321 14.26 -15.43 -15.36
CA ARG A 321 15.13 -16.60 -15.14
C ARG A 321 14.67 -17.49 -13.98
N SER A 322 14.00 -16.91 -12.99
CA SER A 322 13.46 -17.64 -11.85
C SER A 322 12.03 -18.15 -12.06
N HIS A 323 11.35 -17.67 -13.11
CA HIS A 323 9.93 -17.96 -13.38
C HIS A 323 9.72 -18.50 -14.81
N LYS A 324 8.90 -17.81 -15.62
CA LYS A 324 8.36 -18.27 -16.91
C LYS A 324 9.41 -18.45 -18.00
N ASN A 325 10.63 -17.94 -17.81
CA ASN A 325 11.78 -18.10 -18.68
C ASN A 325 11.47 -17.82 -20.16
N ARG A 326 10.72 -16.74 -20.43
CA ARG A 326 10.27 -16.39 -21.78
C ARG A 326 11.45 -15.88 -22.59
N ALA A 327 11.89 -16.67 -23.56
CA ALA A 327 13.08 -16.36 -24.36
C ALA A 327 13.04 -15.00 -25.06
N GLY A 328 11.87 -14.55 -25.54
CA GLY A 328 11.70 -13.23 -26.15
C GLY A 328 11.94 -12.08 -25.16
N VAL A 329 11.38 -12.21 -23.96
CA VAL A 329 11.51 -11.21 -22.89
C VAL A 329 12.93 -11.14 -22.35
N LEU A 330 13.59 -12.30 -22.17
CA LEU A 330 14.98 -12.35 -21.75
C LEU A 330 15.92 -11.69 -22.76
N LYS A 331 15.73 -11.96 -24.06
CA LYS A 331 16.49 -11.30 -25.12
C LYS A 331 16.27 -9.79 -25.15
N ALA A 332 15.03 -9.34 -24.93
CA ALA A 332 14.72 -7.92 -24.90
C ALA A 332 15.37 -7.22 -23.68
N ALA A 333 15.25 -7.80 -22.49
CA ALA A 333 15.91 -7.27 -21.30
C ALA A 333 17.44 -7.27 -21.42
N GLU A 334 18.04 -8.31 -22.02
CA GLU A 334 19.49 -8.37 -22.25
C GLU A 334 19.96 -7.36 -23.31
N ARG A 335 19.18 -7.13 -24.37
CA ARG A 335 19.46 -6.11 -25.38
C ARG A 335 19.42 -4.71 -24.77
N ASP A 336 18.39 -4.41 -23.97
CA ASP A 336 18.23 -3.07 -23.40
C ASP A 336 19.31 -2.80 -22.35
N LEU A 337 19.72 -3.82 -21.57
CA LEU A 337 20.90 -3.73 -20.69
C LEU A 337 22.25 -3.57 -21.41
N ALA A 338 22.34 -3.98 -22.67
CA ALA A 338 23.54 -3.82 -23.48
C ALA A 338 23.59 -2.45 -24.18
N ASN A 339 22.44 -1.76 -24.27
CA ASN A 339 22.29 -0.46 -24.92
C ASN A 339 22.29 0.72 -23.94
N ALA A 340 22.29 0.44 -22.63
CA ALA A 340 22.41 1.41 -21.55
C ALA A 340 23.86 1.74 -21.21
#